data_AF-A0A7D9LEN5-F1
#
_entry.id   AF-A0A7D9LEN5-F1
#
_cell.length_a   1.000
_cell.length_b   1.000
_cell.length_c   1.000
_cell.angle_alpha   90.00
_cell.angle_beta   90.00
_cell.angle_gamma   90.00
#
_symmetry.space_group_name_H-M   'P 1'
#
loop_
_entity.id
_entity.type
_entity.pdbx_description
1 polymer ?
#
loop_
_entity_poly.entity_id
_entity_poly.type
_entity_poly.pdbx_seq_one_letter_code
_entity_poly.pdbx_strand_id
1 'polypeptide(L)'
;MLKIAEKQVTMFWDTWLRHIPPQLLLPNKWFRARDNLKEGNFVINLQPGLKRGTLRRGLWKKGIVREVQSSQDNSVRIVTIRESAGNLYKRPIHKLCLIATKEELESGLLG
;
A
#
# COMPACT_ATOMS: atom_id res chain seq x y z
N MET A 1 -32.96 -7.39 -12.75
CA MET A 1 -31.67 -7.92 -13.22
C MET A 1 -30.47 -7.06 -12.80
N LEU A 2 -30.47 -5.74 -13.03
CA LEU A 2 -29.34 -4.85 -12.65
C LEU A 2 -28.93 -4.89 -11.17
N LYS A 3 -29.90 -4.86 -10.23
CA LYS A 3 -29.62 -4.91 -8.78
C LYS A 3 -28.87 -6.16 -8.32
N ILE A 4 -29.07 -7.30 -9.00
CA ILE A 4 -28.40 -8.56 -8.65
C ILE A 4 -26.93 -8.49 -9.10
N ALA A 5 -26.67 -7.97 -10.29
CA ALA A 5 -25.30 -7.78 -10.80
C ALA A 5 -24.50 -6.79 -9.93
N GLU A 6 -25.09 -5.66 -9.55
CA GLU A 6 -24.45 -4.69 -8.65
C GLU A 6 -24.11 -5.28 -7.28
N LYS A 7 -25.00 -6.10 -6.74
CA LYS A 7 -24.76 -6.83 -5.48
C LYS A 7 -23.59 -7.80 -5.61
N GLN A 8 -23.52 -8.58 -6.71
CA GLN A 8 -22.43 -9.52 -6.95
C GLN A 8 -21.08 -8.82 -7.12
N VAL A 9 -21.04 -7.74 -7.89
CA VAL A 9 -19.84 -6.90 -8.05
C VAL A 9 -19.39 -6.35 -6.70
N THR A 10 -20.31 -5.88 -5.87
CA THR A 10 -19.99 -5.35 -4.53
C THR A 10 -19.44 -6.45 -3.62
N MET A 11 -20.08 -7.61 -3.55
CA MET A 11 -19.60 -8.75 -2.76
C MET A 11 -18.24 -9.26 -3.23
N PHE A 12 -18.01 -9.30 -4.55
CA PHE A 12 -16.71 -9.63 -5.12
C PHE A 12 -15.64 -8.67 -4.62
N TRP A 13 -15.82 -7.36 -4.80
CA TRP A 13 -14.80 -6.37 -4.40
C TRP A 13 -14.58 -6.32 -2.89
N ASP A 14 -15.64 -6.46 -2.08
CA ASP A 14 -15.52 -6.55 -0.61
C ASP A 14 -14.73 -7.79 -0.17
N THR A 15 -14.93 -8.92 -0.85
CA THR A 15 -14.23 -10.17 -0.56
C THR A 15 -12.79 -10.11 -1.05
N TRP A 16 -12.58 -9.57 -2.24
CA TRP A 16 -11.26 -9.41 -2.85
C TRP A 16 -10.39 -8.47 -2.01
N LEU A 17 -10.88 -7.28 -1.65
CA LEU A 17 -10.16 -6.34 -0.78
C LEU A 17 -9.92 -6.86 0.65
N ARG A 18 -10.70 -7.85 1.10
CA ARG A 18 -10.50 -8.48 2.41
C ARG A 18 -9.37 -9.51 2.41
N HIS A 19 -9.33 -10.37 1.38
CA HIS A 19 -8.50 -11.57 1.42
C HIS A 19 -7.25 -11.47 0.55
N ILE A 20 -7.29 -10.70 -0.54
CA ILE A 20 -6.20 -10.66 -1.53
C ILE A 20 -5.09 -9.66 -1.16
N PRO A 21 -5.34 -8.43 -0.65
CA PRO A 21 -4.28 -7.51 -0.26
C PRO A 21 -3.29 -8.06 0.78
N PRO A 22 -3.72 -8.81 1.82
CA PRO A 22 -2.80 -9.49 2.73
C PRO A 22 -1.88 -10.51 2.05
N GLN A 23 -2.30 -11.10 0.92
CA GLN A 23 -1.52 -12.08 0.14
C GLN A 23 -0.59 -11.41 -0.88
N LEU A 24 -0.92 -10.21 -1.36
CA LEU A 24 -0.04 -9.39 -2.22
C LEU A 24 1.18 -8.86 -1.45
N LEU A 25 1.05 -8.76 -0.13
CA LEU A 25 2.18 -8.60 0.76
C LEU A 25 2.87 -9.95 0.88
N LEU A 26 3.82 -10.21 -0.04
CA LEU A 26 4.60 -11.45 -0.08
C LEU A 26 4.93 -11.96 1.34
N PRO A 27 4.56 -13.21 1.70
CA PRO A 27 4.94 -13.80 2.98
C PRO A 27 6.46 -13.97 3.06
N ASN A 28 7.15 -12.99 3.64
CA ASN A 28 8.61 -12.93 3.80
C ASN A 28 9.15 -13.90 4.87
N LYS A 29 8.62 -15.12 4.98
CA LYS A 29 8.97 -15.95 6.13
C LYS A 29 10.26 -16.76 5.97
N TRP A 30 10.77 -16.99 4.75
CA TRP A 30 11.94 -17.87 4.59
C TRP A 30 13.00 -17.51 3.54
N PHE A 31 12.76 -16.63 2.55
CA PHE A 31 13.67 -16.59 1.39
C PHE A 31 14.21 -15.23 0.89
N ARG A 32 13.68 -14.07 1.31
CA ARG A 32 14.28 -12.77 0.93
C ARG A 32 14.09 -11.71 2.01
N ALA A 33 15.18 -11.05 2.40
CA ALA A 33 15.10 -9.79 3.14
C ALA A 33 14.37 -8.79 2.23
N ARG A 34 13.29 -8.17 2.74
CA ARG A 34 12.62 -7.10 2.02
C ARG A 34 13.50 -5.86 2.15
N ASP A 35 13.87 -5.26 1.03
CA ASP A 35 14.56 -3.98 1.08
C ASP A 35 13.73 -2.97 1.87
N ASN A 36 14.41 -2.29 2.80
CA ASN A 36 13.80 -1.26 3.61
C ASN A 36 13.22 -0.17 2.70
N LEU A 37 12.01 0.29 3.02
CA LEU A 37 11.46 1.47 2.36
C LEU A 37 12.36 2.68 2.65
N LYS A 38 12.62 3.46 1.61
CA LYS A 38 13.40 4.70 1.66
C LYS A 38 12.52 5.91 1.41
N GLU A 39 12.98 7.07 1.84
CA GLU A 39 12.35 8.34 1.50
C GLU A 39 12.26 8.52 -0.01
N GLY A 40 11.12 9.02 -0.49
CA GLY A 40 10.83 9.18 -1.92
C GLY A 40 10.27 7.94 -2.60
N ASN A 41 10.27 6.76 -1.96
CA ASN A 41 9.61 5.58 -2.53
C ASN A 41 8.10 5.82 -2.70
N PHE A 42 7.55 5.34 -3.82
CA PHE A 42 6.14 5.39 -4.12
C PHE A 42 5.45 4.10 -3.68
N VAL A 43 4.44 4.23 -2.84
CA VAL A 43 3.81 3.11 -2.15
C VAL A 43 2.29 3.18 -2.21
N ILE A 44 1.65 2.01 -2.18
CA ILE A 44 0.21 1.86 -1.97
C ILE A 44 -0.04 1.41 -0.53
N ASN A 45 -0.93 2.13 0.15
CA ASN A 45 -1.47 1.75 1.44
C ASN A 45 -2.61 0.75 1.24
N LEU A 46 -2.33 -0.52 1.52
CA LEU A 46 -3.26 -1.63 1.32
C LEU A 46 -4.31 -1.71 2.43
N GLN A 47 -4.06 -1.12 3.59
CA GLN A 47 -4.99 -1.11 4.71
C GLN A 47 -5.09 0.30 5.32
N PRO A 48 -5.76 1.24 4.64
CA PRO A 48 -5.80 2.65 5.05
C PRO A 48 -6.62 2.94 6.31
N GLY A 49 -7.26 1.94 6.91
CA GLY A 49 -8.10 2.10 8.10
C GLY A 49 -9.45 2.78 7.82
N LEU A 50 -9.87 2.82 6.56
CA LEU A 50 -11.15 3.39 6.14
C LEU A 50 -12.32 2.51 6.60
N LYS A 51 -13.47 3.14 6.86
CA LYS A 51 -14.73 2.44 7.15
C LYS A 51 -15.11 1.55 5.95
N ARG A 52 -15.76 0.42 6.25
CA ARG A 52 -16.21 -0.57 5.27
C ARG A 52 -17.09 0.12 4.21
N GLY A 53 -16.84 -0.15 2.92
CA GLY A 53 -17.55 0.48 1.80
C GLY A 53 -17.15 1.92 1.46
N THR A 54 -16.20 2.54 2.19
CA THR A 54 -15.69 3.89 1.87
C THR A 54 -14.58 3.88 0.81
N LEU A 55 -13.82 2.79 0.71
CA LEU A 55 -12.94 2.56 -0.44
C LEU A 55 -13.82 2.34 -1.68
N ARG A 56 -13.93 3.37 -2.51
CA ARG A 56 -14.57 3.21 -3.82
C ARG A 56 -13.73 2.28 -4.67
N ARG A 57 -14.40 1.43 -5.46
CA ARG A 57 -13.77 0.52 -6.43
C ARG A 57 -12.72 1.28 -7.25
N GLY A 58 -11.51 0.74 -7.36
CA GLY A 58 -10.40 1.34 -8.12
C GLY A 58 -9.63 2.46 -7.42
N LEU A 59 -10.01 2.88 -6.21
CA LEU A 59 -9.31 3.97 -5.49
C LEU A 59 -8.27 3.42 -4.51
N TRP A 60 -7.04 3.18 -4.99
CA TRP A 60 -5.92 2.85 -4.11
C TRP A 60 -5.37 4.09 -3.42
N LYS A 61 -5.25 4.02 -2.10
CA LYS A 61 -4.61 5.07 -1.31
C LYS A 61 -3.10 5.01 -1.50
N LYS A 62 -2.61 5.78 -2.46
CA LYS A 62 -1.19 5.86 -2.81
C LYS A 62 -0.52 7.08 -2.18
N GLY A 63 0.77 6.97 -1.94
CA GLY A 63 1.56 8.04 -1.34
C GLY A 63 3.05 7.88 -1.56
N ILE A 64 3.78 8.92 -1.20
CA ILE A 64 5.25 8.95 -1.24
C ILE A 64 5.76 8.88 0.20
N VAL A 65 6.76 8.04 0.47
CA VAL A 65 7.42 7.98 1.77
C VAL A 65 8.14 9.30 2.03
N ARG A 66 7.86 9.92 3.18
CA ARG A 66 8.47 11.19 3.60
C ARG A 66 9.49 11.03 4.70
N GLU A 67 9.25 10.12 5.62
CA GLU A 67 10.15 9.86 6.74
C GLU A 67 10.20 8.37 7.01
N VAL A 68 11.38 7.90 7.38
CA VAL A 68 11.65 6.51 7.69
C VAL A 68 12.11 6.41 9.14
N GLN A 69 11.44 5.58 9.94
CA GLN A 69 11.86 5.30 11.31
C GLN A 69 12.65 4.00 11.33
N SER A 70 13.98 4.11 11.30
CA SER A 70 14.91 2.99 11.45
C SER A 70 15.04 2.57 12.91
N SER A 71 14.98 1.28 13.19
CA SER A 71 15.31 0.71 14.49
C SER A 71 16.83 0.49 14.63
N GLN A 72 17.28 0.15 15.83
CA GLN A 72 18.70 -0.07 16.18
C GLN A 72 19.35 -1.22 15.37
N ASP A 73 18.54 -2.10 14.81
CA ASP A 73 18.90 -3.21 13.91
C ASP A 73 18.90 -2.81 12.41
N ASN A 74 18.87 -1.51 12.10
CA ASN A 74 18.67 -0.96 10.75
C ASN A 74 17.38 -1.43 10.05
N SER A 75 16.43 -2.03 10.77
CA SER A 75 15.16 -2.47 10.18
C SER A 75 14.13 -1.34 10.22
N VAL A 76 13.48 -1.10 9.08
CA VAL A 76 12.40 -0.11 8.99
C VAL A 76 11.08 -0.80 9.29
N ARG A 77 10.42 -0.40 10.38
CA ARG A 77 9.13 -1.00 10.78
C ARG A 77 7.95 -0.09 10.51
N ILE A 78 8.17 1.22 10.62
CA ILE A 78 7.16 2.27 10.47
C ILE A 78 7.72 3.39 9.58
N VAL A 79 6.87 3.91 8.70
CA VAL A 79 7.19 5.06 7.85
C VAL A 79 6.06 6.08 7.88
N THR A 80 6.39 7.34 7.62
CA THR A 80 5.40 8.40 7.37
C THR A 80 5.21 8.52 5.86
N ILE A 81 3.99 8.35 5.37
CA ILE A 81 3.62 8.54 3.96
C ILE A 81 2.85 9.84 3.77
N ARG A 82 3.08 10.53 2.66
CA ARG A 82 2.24 11.64 2.19
C ARG A 82 1.32 11.15 1.07
N GLU A 83 0.01 11.18 1.32
CA GLU A 83 -1.00 10.90 0.29
C GLU A 83 -1.12 12.08 -0.69
N SER A 84 -1.70 11.83 -1.87
CA SER A 84 -1.95 12.86 -2.89
C SER A 84 -2.79 14.04 -2.38
N ALA A 85 -3.66 13.82 -1.39
CA ALA A 85 -4.46 14.87 -0.76
C ALA A 85 -3.65 15.76 0.21
N GLY A 86 -2.34 15.53 0.34
CA GLY A 86 -1.44 16.29 1.20
C GLY A 86 -1.31 15.77 2.63
N ASN A 87 -2.24 14.91 3.07
CA ASN A 87 -2.25 14.33 4.41
C ASN A 87 -1.05 13.39 4.66
N LEU A 88 -0.51 13.46 5.88
CA LEU A 88 0.56 12.59 6.36
C LEU A 88 0.00 11.47 7.24
N TYR A 89 0.45 10.23 7.02
CA TYR A 89 0.04 9.08 7.79
C TYR A 89 1.22 8.23 8.23
N LYS A 90 1.31 7.91 9.52
CA LYS A 90 2.21 6.88 10.02
C LYS A 90 1.63 5.50 9.75
N ARG A 91 2.40 4.66 9.07
CA ARG A 91 1.98 3.32 8.65
C ARG A 91 3.11 2.30 8.84
N PRO A 92 2.81 1.12 9.42
CA PRO A 92 3.73 0.00 9.40
C PRO A 92 4.06 -0.44 7.97
N ILE A 93 5.31 -0.82 7.70
CA ILE A 93 5.75 -1.22 6.35
C ILE A 93 4.99 -2.43 5.81
N HIS A 94 4.52 -3.33 6.69
CA HIS A 94 3.76 -4.51 6.30
C HIS A 94 2.35 -4.17 5.80
N LYS A 95 1.88 -2.92 5.93
CA LYS A 95 0.61 -2.45 5.35
C LYS A 95 0.80 -1.69 4.05
N LEU A 96 2.05 -1.57 3.60
CA LEU A 96 2.44 -0.82 2.42
C LEU A 96 2.98 -1.77 1.35
N CYS A 97 2.59 -1.52 0.11
CA CYS A 97 3.16 -2.14 -1.07
C CYS A 97 4.08 -1.14 -1.76
N LEU A 98 5.32 -1.53 -2.03
CA LEU A 98 6.23 -0.73 -2.85
C LEU A 98 5.82 -0.88 -4.31
N ILE A 99 5.66 0.24 -5.01
CA ILE A 99 5.32 0.24 -6.44
C ILE A 99 6.52 0.67 -7.27
N ALA A 100 7.23 1.70 -6.82
CA ALA A 100 8.43 2.18 -7.47
C ALA A 100 9.36 2.80 -6.42
N THR A 101 10.65 2.56 -6.60
CA THR A 101 11.71 3.25 -5.88
C THR A 101 11.85 4.68 -6.40
N LYS A 102 12.55 5.53 -5.64
CA LYS A 102 12.75 6.93 -6.05
C LYS A 102 13.58 6.98 -7.33
N GLU A 103 14.58 6.10 -7.40
CA GLU A 103 15.52 5.94 -8.50
C GLU A 103 14.81 5.48 -9.79
N GLU A 104 13.88 4.53 -9.69
CA GLU A 104 13.04 4.09 -10.84
C GLU A 104 12.13 5.20 -11.37
N LEU A 105 11.65 6.09 -10.50
CA LEU A 105 10.82 7.24 -10.90
C LEU A 105 11.65 8.34 -11.57
N GLU A 106 12.85 8.60 -11.06
CA GLU A 106 13.75 9.63 -11.60
C GLU A 106 14.43 9.20 -12.91
N SER A 107 14.67 7.91 -13.10
CA SER A 107 15.27 7.34 -14.32
C SER A 107 14.32 7.25 -15.51
N GLY A 108 13.03 7.58 -15.35
CA GLY A 108 12.05 7.54 -16.43
C GLY A 108 11.70 6.12 -16.92
N LEU A 109 12.14 5.07 -16.21
CA LEU A 109 11.90 3.66 -16.55
C LEU A 109 10.42 3.24 -16.45
N LEU A 110 9.55 4.13 -16.00
CA LEU A 110 8.10 3.93 -15.87
C LEU A 110 7.28 4.93 -16.73
N GLY A 111 7.93 5.63 -17.66
CA GLY A 111 7.31 6.59 -18.59
C GLY A 111 7.01 5.99 -19.96
#